data_AF-A0A1F6H2T7-F1
#
_entry.id   AF-A0A1F6H2T7-F1
#
_cell.length_a   1.000
_cell.length_b   1.000
_cell.length_c   1.000
_cell.angle_alpha   90.00
_cell.angle_beta   90.00
_cell.angle_gamma   90.00
#
_symmetry.space_group_name_H-M   'P 1'
#
loop_
_entity.id
_entity.type
_entity.pdbx_description
1 polymer ?
#
loop_
_entity_poly.entity_id
_entity_poly.type
_entity_poly.pdbx_seq_one_letter_code
_entity_poly.pdbx_strand_id
1 'polypeptide(L)'
;MKLSSLGPGCFYLEVPEVGLRILCGCPPDSVKSLKKLGFIYNQTVQGVVCETGPNAILLGDLAVQADEISNLTEFPVLHMLYKQGLGIPGHPNRASGKPMLIGRSPELSGQAEYIRRGNYGLYSEEEYQALGLDEKTYKLYLEIKLQFAFGRFLETRELMDLVAFDQETLELKGGLWLQRLEPNHFEARLGEERLEFDLNLTPLQRYQPTYSLPWRPLPQGRFAVVHLGDGDGWDDKRPCLGSLLLVGEKRYLVDAGPFVSENLKHLGIGPQEVEGLFLTHVHDDHFGGFYGLFCQNPRLKVLATTRIFLTLLKKYAALTGKPEAYWRERIAFVPLVPGEWNRVGALEARPLPSAHPIDTTLFLFRVNGEGGYKTYGHLTDIANLKVLSQFAGNLKAPEAFERFEQELIEVYRAPLDIKKVDVGGGFVHGDAMDFATDPSPVLLLSHTTDPIPPGTYPKGVQTGFGDFHVLVP
;
A
#
# COMPACT_ATOMS: atom_id res chain seq x y z
N MET A 1 25.15 5.75 21.55
CA MET A 1 23.84 5.53 20.89
C MET A 1 23.20 6.88 20.57
N LYS A 2 22.21 6.92 19.67
CA LYS A 2 21.45 8.15 19.38
C LYS A 2 19.98 7.81 19.10
N LEU A 3 19.07 8.46 19.80
CA LEU A 3 17.63 8.29 19.64
C LEU A 3 17.03 9.58 19.06
N SER A 4 16.29 9.45 17.96
CA SER A 4 15.59 10.57 17.31
C SER A 4 14.10 10.29 17.23
N SER A 5 13.24 11.24 17.60
CA SER A 5 11.79 11.11 17.38
C SER A 5 11.46 11.32 15.90
N LEU A 6 10.65 10.43 15.34
CA LEU A 6 10.09 10.55 13.98
C LEU A 6 8.68 11.15 14.00
N GLY A 7 8.02 11.08 15.16
CA GLY A 7 6.66 11.55 15.41
C GLY A 7 6.11 10.89 16.67
N PRO A 8 4.85 11.16 17.04
CA PRO A 8 4.20 10.50 18.17
C PRO A 8 4.26 8.97 18.04
N GLY A 9 4.79 8.30 19.07
CA GLY A 9 4.87 6.84 19.13
C GLY A 9 5.86 6.18 18.16
N CYS A 10 6.79 6.95 17.56
CA CYS A 10 7.75 6.43 16.58
C CYS A 10 9.13 7.09 16.72
N PHE A 11 10.17 6.27 16.86
CA PHE A 11 11.55 6.71 17.08
C PHE A 11 12.52 5.94 16.19
N TYR A 12 13.69 6.53 15.99
CA TYR A 12 14.81 5.93 15.28
C TYR A 12 16.03 5.87 16.19
N LEU A 13 16.46 4.65 16.52
CA LEU A 13 17.60 4.37 17.37
C LEU A 13 18.80 3.95 16.52
N GLU A 14 19.83 4.79 16.50
CA GLU A 14 21.10 4.54 15.83
C GLU A 14 22.13 4.04 16.85
N VAL A 15 22.74 2.88 16.56
CA VAL A 15 23.82 2.28 17.36
C VAL A 15 25.01 1.94 16.43
N PRO A 16 25.80 2.96 16.01
CA PRO A 16 26.88 2.77 15.06
C PRO A 16 27.92 1.73 15.48
N GLU A 17 28.20 1.63 16.79
CA GLU A 17 29.20 0.73 17.36
C GLU A 17 28.95 -0.75 17.02
N VAL A 18 27.69 -1.14 16.86
CA VAL A 18 27.28 -2.51 16.52
C VAL A 18 26.62 -2.62 15.15
N GLY A 19 26.52 -1.49 14.42
CA GLY A 19 25.93 -1.41 13.09
C GLY A 19 24.41 -1.57 13.05
N LEU A 20 23.70 -1.24 14.14
CA LEU A 20 22.24 -1.35 14.21
C LEU A 20 21.56 0.01 14.06
N ARG A 21 20.45 0.02 13.33
CA ARG A 21 19.58 1.17 13.07
C ARG A 21 18.14 0.69 13.19
N ILE A 22 17.52 0.94 14.34
CA ILE A 22 16.26 0.34 14.74
C ILE A 22 15.14 1.37 14.58
N LEU A 23 14.13 1.05 13.77
CA LEU A 23 12.86 1.76 13.74
C LEU A 23 12.00 1.26 14.91
N CYS A 24 11.79 2.09 15.92
CA CYS A 24 11.03 1.76 17.13
C CYS A 24 9.60 2.30 17.01
N GLY A 25 8.63 1.39 16.89
CA GLY A 25 7.26 1.73 16.49
C GLY A 25 7.16 1.91 14.98
N CYS A 26 6.02 1.54 14.39
CA CYS A 26 5.87 1.55 12.94
C CYS A 26 4.46 2.00 12.50
N PRO A 27 4.04 3.22 12.85
CA PRO A 27 2.78 3.78 12.37
C PRO A 27 2.75 3.92 10.84
N PRO A 28 1.57 4.23 10.25
CA PRO A 28 1.47 4.53 8.83
C PRO A 28 2.50 5.60 8.42
N ASP A 29 3.06 5.47 7.21
CA ASP A 29 4.05 6.38 6.64
C ASP A 29 5.38 6.51 7.41
N SER A 30 5.78 5.48 8.18
CA SER A 30 7.08 5.49 8.89
C SER A 30 8.29 5.65 7.95
N VAL A 31 8.28 5.02 6.77
CA VAL A 31 9.35 5.20 5.76
C VAL A 31 9.38 6.62 5.22
N LYS A 32 8.21 7.20 4.95
CA LYS A 32 8.10 8.58 4.49
C LYS A 32 8.61 9.55 5.54
N SER A 33 8.34 9.28 6.83
CA SER A 33 8.86 10.07 7.94
C SER A 33 10.38 10.02 8.02
N LEU A 34 10.96 8.82 7.89
CA LEU A 34 12.42 8.63 7.82
C LEU A 34 13.05 9.40 6.64
N LYS A 35 12.43 9.37 5.46
CA LYS A 35 12.88 10.10 4.27
C LYS A 35 12.78 11.62 4.47
N LYS A 36 11.63 12.13 4.93
CA LYS A 36 11.40 13.55 5.20
C LYS A 36 12.40 14.14 6.20
N LEU A 37 12.77 13.35 7.22
CA LEU A 37 13.71 13.75 8.27
C LEU A 37 15.19 13.50 7.89
N GLY A 38 15.47 12.97 6.70
CA GLY A 38 16.83 12.79 6.19
C GLY A 38 17.56 11.55 6.70
N PHE A 39 16.84 10.57 7.29
CA PHE A 39 17.42 9.29 7.71
C PHE A 39 17.50 8.26 6.57
N ILE A 40 16.75 8.46 5.50
CA ILE A 40 16.82 7.72 4.24
C ILE A 40 17.33 8.67 3.16
N TYR A 41 18.44 8.32 2.53
CA TYR A 41 19.04 9.04 1.41
C TYR A 41 19.83 8.10 0.50
N ASN A 42 20.02 8.51 -0.76
CA ASN A 42 20.80 7.74 -1.73
C ASN A 42 22.28 7.68 -1.34
N GLN A 43 22.87 6.50 -1.50
CA GLN A 43 24.28 6.21 -1.32
C GLN A 43 24.78 5.22 -2.37
N THR A 44 26.10 5.07 -2.46
CA THR A 44 26.73 4.07 -3.33
C THR A 44 27.59 3.14 -2.49
N VAL A 45 27.26 1.84 -2.51
CA VAL A 45 28.02 0.81 -1.82
C VAL A 45 28.67 -0.10 -2.86
N GLN A 46 30.00 -0.13 -2.89
CA GLN A 46 30.78 -0.93 -3.86
C GLN A 46 30.31 -0.74 -5.32
N GLY A 47 29.97 0.50 -5.69
CA GLY A 47 29.53 0.85 -7.05
C GLY A 47 28.03 0.64 -7.33
N VAL A 48 27.26 0.10 -6.39
CA VAL A 48 25.81 -0.08 -6.52
C VAL A 48 25.07 1.03 -5.79
N VAL A 49 24.17 1.72 -6.48
CA VAL A 49 23.29 2.75 -5.89
C VAL A 49 22.21 2.08 -5.07
N CYS A 50 22.06 2.50 -3.82
CA CYS A 50 21.03 2.04 -2.88
C CYS A 50 20.70 3.16 -1.89
N GLU A 51 19.77 2.92 -0.98
CA GLU A 51 19.39 3.87 0.07
C GLU A 51 20.01 3.50 1.43
N THR A 52 20.13 4.48 2.33
CA THR A 52 20.35 4.26 3.77
C THR A 52 19.03 3.98 4.49
N GLY A 53 19.08 3.64 5.78
CA GLY A 53 17.90 3.58 6.64
C GLY A 53 17.96 2.48 7.69
N PRO A 54 16.82 2.13 8.31
CA PRO A 54 16.78 1.12 9.36
C PRO A 54 17.17 -0.26 8.81
N ASN A 55 17.80 -1.10 9.63
CA ASN A 55 18.02 -2.52 9.36
C ASN A 55 17.33 -3.44 10.39
N ALA A 56 16.55 -2.84 11.28
CA ALA A 56 15.73 -3.54 12.25
C ALA A 56 14.47 -2.74 12.56
N ILE A 57 13.40 -3.43 12.97
CA ILE A 57 12.15 -2.83 13.46
C ILE A 57 11.85 -3.42 14.83
N LEU A 58 11.64 -2.55 15.83
CA LEU A 58 11.05 -2.92 17.11
C LEU A 58 9.55 -2.59 17.07
N LEU A 59 8.73 -3.62 17.12
CA LEU A 59 7.27 -3.53 17.12
C LEU A 59 6.75 -2.90 18.42
N GLY A 60 5.71 -2.09 18.30
CA GLY A 60 4.90 -1.72 19.46
C GLY A 60 4.11 -2.94 19.98
N ASP A 61 3.92 -3.00 21.30
CA ASP A 61 3.10 -4.01 21.98
C ASP A 61 1.61 -3.87 21.69
N LEU A 62 1.16 -2.65 21.39
CA LEU A 62 -0.24 -2.37 21.05
C LEU A 62 -0.39 -2.39 19.53
N ALA A 63 -1.31 -3.21 19.03
CA ALA A 63 -1.62 -3.28 17.59
C ALA A 63 -2.34 -2.03 17.07
N VAL A 64 -3.07 -1.33 17.96
CA VAL A 64 -3.91 -0.18 17.63
C VAL A 64 -3.72 0.91 18.69
N GLN A 65 -3.55 2.15 18.25
CA GLN A 65 -3.53 3.33 19.11
C GLN A 65 -4.29 4.47 18.44
N ALA A 66 -5.15 5.13 19.21
CA ALA A 66 -5.94 6.27 18.76
C ALA A 66 -6.66 6.04 17.41
N ASP A 67 -7.31 4.88 17.30
CA ASP A 67 -8.05 4.40 16.13
C ASP A 67 -7.20 4.17 14.87
N GLU A 68 -5.89 3.99 14.99
CA GLU A 68 -5.00 3.66 13.87
C GLU A 68 -4.13 2.43 14.18
N ILE A 69 -3.72 1.69 13.15
CA ILE A 69 -2.79 0.57 13.29
C ILE A 69 -1.40 1.09 13.68
N SER A 70 -0.77 0.49 14.69
CA SER A 70 0.54 0.94 15.19
C SER A 70 1.75 0.26 14.54
N ASN A 71 1.54 -0.86 13.84
CA ASN A 71 2.60 -1.69 13.26
C ASN A 71 2.30 -2.03 11.78
N LEU A 72 2.38 -1.04 10.88
CA LEU A 72 2.32 -1.22 9.41
C LEU A 72 3.74 -1.35 8.85
N THR A 73 4.32 -2.56 8.94
CA THR A 73 5.74 -2.77 8.62
C THR A 73 6.02 -3.06 7.15
N GLU A 74 5.03 -3.14 6.27
CA GLU A 74 5.21 -3.59 4.88
C GLU A 74 6.25 -2.73 4.13
N PHE A 75 6.00 -1.43 4.00
CA PHE A 75 6.90 -0.52 3.30
C PHE A 75 8.28 -0.39 3.96
N PRO A 76 8.42 -0.29 5.30
CA PRO A 76 9.71 -0.36 5.97
C PRO A 76 10.51 -1.63 5.63
N VAL A 77 9.84 -2.79 5.57
CA VAL A 77 10.46 -4.05 5.18
C VAL A 77 10.83 -4.06 3.70
N LEU A 78 9.92 -3.64 2.81
CA LEU A 78 10.19 -3.52 1.37
C LEU A 78 11.38 -2.56 1.10
N HIS A 79 11.49 -1.48 1.86
CA HIS A 79 12.63 -0.56 1.80
C HIS A 79 13.93 -1.26 2.21
N MET A 80 13.95 -2.00 3.33
CA MET A 80 15.11 -2.81 3.74
C MET A 80 15.53 -3.82 2.67
N LEU A 81 14.56 -4.56 2.13
CA LEU A 81 14.83 -5.64 1.19
C LEU A 81 15.30 -5.12 -0.18
N TYR A 82 14.62 -4.10 -0.72
CA TYR A 82 14.76 -3.72 -2.12
C TYR A 82 15.47 -2.38 -2.33
N LYS A 83 15.19 -1.35 -1.52
CA LYS A 83 15.82 -0.02 -1.67
C LYS A 83 17.22 0.03 -1.05
N GLN A 84 17.42 -0.65 0.09
CA GLN A 84 18.75 -0.86 0.67
C GLN A 84 19.47 -2.10 0.07
N GLY A 85 18.73 -2.99 -0.60
CA GLY A 85 19.27 -4.17 -1.26
C GLY A 85 19.64 -5.33 -0.32
N LEU A 86 19.10 -5.40 0.90
CA LEU A 86 19.38 -6.51 1.84
C LEU A 86 18.77 -7.85 1.36
N GLY A 87 17.68 -7.79 0.59
CA GLY A 87 17.01 -8.96 0.02
C GLY A 87 17.52 -9.38 -1.37
N ILE A 88 18.32 -8.54 -2.03
CA ILE A 88 18.72 -8.74 -3.43
C ILE A 88 19.95 -9.66 -3.51
N PRO A 89 19.88 -10.81 -4.23
CA PRO A 89 21.04 -11.68 -4.46
C PRO A 89 22.22 -10.94 -5.08
N GLY A 90 23.42 -11.15 -4.54
CA GLY A 90 24.66 -10.52 -5.04
C GLY A 90 24.82 -9.03 -4.67
N HIS A 91 23.83 -8.39 -4.04
CA HIS A 91 23.95 -7.00 -3.62
C HIS A 91 24.95 -6.86 -2.45
N PRO A 92 25.83 -5.84 -2.44
CA PRO A 92 26.85 -5.67 -1.39
C PRO A 92 26.27 -5.63 0.03
N ASN A 93 25.13 -4.95 0.23
CA ASN A 93 24.51 -4.86 1.55
C ASN A 93 23.96 -6.20 2.06
N ARG A 94 23.62 -7.15 1.19
CA ARG A 94 23.13 -8.47 1.62
C ARG A 94 24.16 -9.23 2.45
N ALA A 95 25.45 -8.97 2.25
CA ALA A 95 26.52 -9.57 3.06
C ALA A 95 26.50 -9.12 4.54
N SER A 96 25.79 -8.03 4.86
CA SER A 96 25.68 -7.51 6.23
C SER A 96 24.70 -8.29 7.13
N GLY A 97 23.95 -9.24 6.55
CA GLY A 97 22.94 -10.05 7.25
C GLY A 97 21.51 -9.69 6.81
N LYS A 98 20.54 -10.45 7.33
CA LYS A 98 19.13 -10.15 7.12
C LYS A 98 18.71 -8.98 8.01
N PRO A 99 17.71 -8.18 7.59
CA PRO A 99 17.07 -7.25 8.50
C PRO A 99 16.33 -7.99 9.61
N MET A 100 16.13 -7.33 10.75
CA MET A 100 15.47 -7.93 11.92
C MET A 100 14.08 -7.36 12.16
N LEU A 101 13.17 -8.22 12.61
CA LEU A 101 11.89 -7.83 13.19
C LEU A 101 11.86 -8.30 14.65
N ILE A 102 11.71 -7.36 15.58
CA ILE A 102 11.82 -7.57 17.02
C ILE A 102 10.45 -7.28 17.67
N GLY A 103 9.94 -8.20 18.47
CA GLY A 103 8.63 -8.06 19.13
C GLY A 103 8.23 -9.33 19.86
N ARG A 104 7.04 -9.38 20.46
CA ARG A 104 6.61 -10.63 21.13
C ARG A 104 6.25 -11.66 20.07
N SER A 105 6.41 -12.94 20.40
CA SER A 105 6.21 -14.07 19.49
C SER A 105 4.83 -14.07 18.78
N PRO A 106 3.71 -13.73 19.44
CA PRO A 106 2.42 -13.60 18.76
C PRO A 106 2.41 -12.50 17.69
N GLU A 107 2.92 -11.30 18.01
CA GLU A 107 2.99 -10.20 17.04
C GLU A 107 3.95 -10.53 15.89
N LEU A 108 5.10 -11.16 16.16
CA LEU A 108 6.03 -11.59 15.11
C LEU A 108 5.39 -12.59 14.14
N SER A 109 4.57 -13.50 14.65
CA SER A 109 3.87 -14.47 13.80
C SER A 109 2.82 -13.79 12.92
N GLY A 110 2.07 -12.84 13.49
CA GLY A 110 1.13 -12.00 12.74
C GLY A 110 1.84 -11.16 11.68
N GLN A 111 2.90 -10.44 12.05
CA GLN A 111 3.67 -9.61 11.13
C GLN A 111 4.36 -10.42 10.03
N ALA A 112 4.82 -11.64 10.33
CA ALA A 112 5.35 -12.54 9.31
C ALA A 112 4.31 -12.87 8.24
N GLU A 113 3.09 -13.20 8.63
CA GLU A 113 1.99 -13.45 7.69
C GLU A 113 1.58 -12.17 6.96
N TYR A 114 1.49 -11.04 7.68
CA TYR A 114 1.18 -9.73 7.11
C TYR A 114 2.14 -9.31 5.98
N ILE A 115 3.45 -9.39 6.23
CA ILE A 115 4.50 -9.08 5.24
C ILE A 115 4.40 -10.03 4.05
N ARG A 116 4.15 -11.32 4.28
CA ARG A 116 3.99 -12.30 3.21
C ARG A 116 2.79 -11.98 2.32
N ARG A 117 1.68 -11.54 2.91
CA ARG A 117 0.50 -11.05 2.17
C ARG A 117 0.78 -9.74 1.43
N GLY A 118 1.62 -8.87 1.99
CA GLY A 118 2.13 -7.68 1.31
C GLY A 118 2.97 -8.01 0.08
N ASN A 119 3.73 -9.10 0.12
CA ASN A 119 4.50 -9.53 -1.05
C ASN A 119 3.66 -10.25 -2.11
N TYR A 120 2.63 -11.03 -1.71
CA TYR A 120 2.02 -12.03 -2.62
C TYR A 120 0.49 -12.10 -2.65
N GLY A 121 -0.23 -11.38 -1.77
CA GLY A 121 -1.68 -11.51 -1.63
C GLY A 121 -2.11 -12.93 -1.23
N LEU A 122 -3.07 -13.52 -1.96
CA LEU A 122 -3.43 -14.94 -1.83
C LEU A 122 -2.38 -15.84 -2.51
N TYR A 123 -1.60 -16.64 -1.77
CA TYR A 123 -0.42 -17.29 -2.36
C TYR A 123 -0.54 -18.81 -2.50
N SER A 124 -1.71 -19.40 -2.23
CA SER A 124 -1.93 -20.84 -2.32
C SER A 124 -3.12 -21.23 -3.20
N GLU A 125 -3.06 -22.43 -3.79
CA GLU A 125 -4.17 -22.96 -4.59
C GLU A 125 -5.44 -23.13 -3.75
N GLU A 126 -5.30 -23.58 -2.50
CA GLU A 126 -6.42 -23.81 -1.58
C GLU A 126 -7.21 -22.53 -1.30
N GLU A 127 -6.52 -21.39 -1.18
CA GLU A 127 -7.17 -20.09 -0.98
C GLU A 127 -7.99 -19.66 -2.20
N TYR A 128 -7.49 -19.91 -3.40
CA TYR A 128 -8.23 -19.63 -4.63
C TYR A 128 -9.36 -20.62 -4.88
N GLN A 129 -9.17 -21.89 -4.56
CA GLN A 129 -10.23 -22.90 -4.66
C GLN A 129 -11.40 -22.57 -3.72
N ALA A 130 -11.11 -22.08 -2.52
CA ALA A 130 -12.13 -21.63 -1.57
C ALA A 130 -12.97 -20.44 -2.09
N LEU A 131 -12.49 -19.72 -3.10
CA LEU A 131 -13.25 -18.66 -3.79
C LEU A 131 -14.20 -19.18 -4.87
N GLY A 132 -14.13 -20.48 -5.21
CA GLY A 132 -14.90 -21.07 -6.31
C GLY A 132 -14.40 -20.68 -7.71
N LEU A 133 -13.16 -20.22 -7.83
CA LEU A 133 -12.53 -19.94 -9.12
C LEU A 133 -12.17 -21.25 -9.82
N ASP A 134 -12.30 -21.29 -11.15
CA ASP A 134 -11.90 -22.46 -11.92
C ASP A 134 -10.37 -22.62 -11.94
N GLU A 135 -9.94 -23.87 -12.14
CA GLU A 135 -8.53 -24.26 -12.11
C GLU A 135 -7.64 -23.48 -13.06
N LYS A 136 -8.13 -23.19 -14.27
CA LYS A 136 -7.33 -22.48 -15.28
C LYS A 136 -7.09 -21.03 -14.83
N THR A 137 -8.13 -20.38 -14.32
CA THR A 137 -8.07 -18.99 -13.87
C THR A 137 -7.14 -18.81 -12.68
N TYR A 138 -7.29 -19.61 -11.61
CA TYR A 138 -6.46 -19.40 -10.42
C TYR A 138 -4.99 -19.79 -10.65
N LYS A 139 -4.72 -20.83 -11.46
CA LYS A 139 -3.34 -21.20 -11.81
C LYS A 139 -2.67 -20.08 -12.60
N LEU A 140 -3.38 -19.44 -13.52
CA LEU A 140 -2.85 -18.28 -14.23
C LEU A 140 -2.49 -17.13 -13.26
N TYR A 141 -3.36 -16.81 -12.29
CA TYR A 141 -3.04 -15.77 -11.30
C TYR A 141 -1.83 -16.12 -10.44
N LEU A 142 -1.71 -17.36 -9.98
CA LEU A 142 -0.52 -17.81 -9.25
C LEU A 142 0.74 -17.74 -10.12
N GLU A 143 0.67 -18.15 -11.39
CA GLU A 143 1.81 -18.10 -12.30
C GLU A 143 2.27 -16.66 -12.59
N ILE A 144 1.34 -15.73 -12.81
CA ILE A 144 1.66 -14.30 -12.97
C ILE A 144 2.38 -13.78 -11.72
N LYS A 145 1.84 -14.06 -10.53
CA LYS A 145 2.46 -13.63 -9.27
C LYS A 145 3.82 -14.29 -9.03
N LEU A 146 4.02 -15.53 -9.47
CA LEU A 146 5.32 -16.18 -9.42
C LEU A 146 6.36 -15.50 -10.32
N GLN A 147 5.97 -14.87 -11.44
CA GLN A 147 6.92 -14.07 -12.23
C GLN A 147 7.45 -12.88 -11.42
N PHE A 148 6.57 -12.18 -10.71
CA PHE A 148 6.95 -11.11 -9.79
C PHE A 148 7.78 -11.61 -8.60
N ALA A 149 7.51 -12.83 -8.13
CA ALA A 149 8.22 -13.47 -7.03
C ALA A 149 9.49 -14.25 -7.46
N PHE A 150 9.95 -14.09 -8.70
CA PHE A 150 11.11 -14.80 -9.25
C PHE A 150 11.04 -16.33 -9.09
N GLY A 151 9.86 -16.89 -9.31
CA GLY A 151 9.56 -18.32 -9.32
C GLY A 151 9.26 -18.93 -7.95
N ARG A 152 9.31 -18.18 -6.85
CA ARG A 152 9.02 -18.73 -5.52
C ARG A 152 8.43 -17.71 -4.55
N PHE A 153 7.33 -18.08 -3.90
CA PHE A 153 6.82 -17.34 -2.74
C PHE A 153 7.66 -17.68 -1.51
N LEU A 154 8.40 -16.68 -1.00
CA LEU A 154 9.28 -16.84 0.15
C LEU A 154 8.51 -16.71 1.45
N GLU A 155 8.91 -17.48 2.47
CA GLU A 155 8.47 -17.21 3.83
C GLU A 155 9.16 -15.95 4.37
N THR A 156 8.47 -15.18 5.22
CA THR A 156 9.07 -13.96 5.79
C THR A 156 10.34 -14.25 6.60
N ARG A 157 10.43 -15.44 7.24
CA ARG A 157 11.65 -15.91 7.95
C ARG A 157 12.83 -16.17 7.02
N GLU A 158 12.59 -16.37 5.72
CA GLU A 158 13.66 -16.47 4.72
C GLU A 158 14.21 -15.08 4.37
N LEU A 159 13.37 -14.04 4.47
CA LEU A 159 13.72 -12.66 4.14
C LEU A 159 14.28 -11.89 5.34
N MET A 160 13.83 -12.20 6.55
CA MET A 160 14.13 -11.45 7.77
C MET A 160 14.38 -12.38 8.97
N ASP A 161 15.15 -11.90 9.94
CA ASP A 161 15.30 -12.55 11.23
C ASP A 161 14.17 -12.10 12.18
N LEU A 162 13.37 -13.07 12.66
CA LEU A 162 12.30 -12.81 13.64
C LEU A 162 12.85 -13.04 15.05
N VAL A 163 13.07 -11.96 15.79
CA VAL A 163 13.74 -11.95 17.10
C VAL A 163 12.71 -11.79 18.22
N ALA A 164 12.42 -12.90 18.91
CA ALA A 164 11.45 -12.92 19.99
C ALA A 164 11.91 -12.07 21.20
N PHE A 165 11.06 -11.13 21.60
CA PHE A 165 11.23 -10.27 22.77
C PHE A 165 10.09 -10.52 23.77
N ASP A 166 9.96 -11.79 24.20
CA ASP A 166 8.92 -12.27 25.12
C ASP A 166 9.25 -12.03 26.59
N GLN A 167 10.54 -11.92 26.92
CA GLN A 167 11.03 -11.63 28.26
C GLN A 167 11.14 -10.12 28.50
N GLU A 168 11.38 -9.73 29.75
CA GLU A 168 11.58 -8.32 30.13
C GLU A 168 12.83 -7.73 29.45
N THR A 169 13.86 -8.55 29.22
CA THR A 169 15.12 -8.12 28.59
C THR A 169 15.47 -9.00 27.39
N LEU A 170 16.14 -8.39 26.41
CA LEU A 170 16.64 -9.04 25.21
C LEU A 170 18.03 -8.50 24.88
N GLU A 171 19.01 -9.39 24.77
CA GLU A 171 20.33 -9.05 24.22
C GLU A 171 20.28 -9.14 22.69
N LEU A 172 20.70 -8.06 22.04
CA LEU A 172 20.95 -7.97 20.62
C LEU A 172 22.46 -7.99 20.33
N LYS A 173 22.81 -7.94 19.05
CA LYS A 173 24.20 -7.98 18.58
C LYS A 173 25.09 -6.94 19.28
N GLY A 174 26.29 -7.38 19.67
CA GLY A 174 27.36 -6.48 20.14
C GLY A 174 27.12 -5.90 21.54
N GLY A 175 26.32 -6.56 22.37
CA GLY A 175 26.06 -6.15 23.76
C GLY A 175 25.04 -5.02 23.90
N LEU A 176 24.27 -4.73 22.84
CA LEU A 176 23.10 -3.86 22.93
C LEU A 176 21.96 -4.63 23.61
N TRP A 177 21.45 -4.11 24.72
CA TRP A 177 20.30 -4.67 25.43
C TRP A 177 19.07 -3.81 25.18
N LEU A 178 17.92 -4.47 24.98
CA LEU A 178 16.61 -3.86 25.10
C LEU A 178 15.93 -4.36 26.38
N GLN A 179 15.31 -3.47 27.12
CA GLN A 179 14.45 -3.79 28.26
C GLN A 179 13.06 -3.20 28.02
N ARG A 180 12.03 -3.99 28.29
CA ARG A 180 10.64 -3.53 28.31
C ARG A 180 10.30 -3.11 29.73
N LEU A 181 10.16 -1.80 29.94
CA LEU A 181 9.86 -1.22 31.25
C LEU A 181 8.36 -1.35 31.55
N GLU A 182 7.53 -1.03 30.56
CA GLU A 182 6.07 -1.13 30.56
C GLU A 182 5.59 -1.47 29.14
N PRO A 183 4.30 -1.80 28.90
CA PRO A 183 3.79 -1.92 27.54
C PRO A 183 4.13 -0.70 26.70
N ASN A 184 4.74 -0.91 25.53
CA ASN A 184 5.23 0.15 24.63
C ASN A 184 6.35 1.07 25.17
N HIS A 185 6.84 0.88 26.40
CA HIS A 185 7.89 1.71 26.99
C HIS A 185 9.17 0.89 27.16
N PHE A 186 10.27 1.36 26.58
CA PHE A 186 11.50 0.61 26.44
C PHE A 186 12.73 1.40 26.89
N GLU A 187 13.75 0.68 27.35
CA GLU A 187 15.12 1.16 27.52
C GLU A 187 16.06 0.41 26.56
N ALA A 188 16.93 1.14 25.86
CA ALA A 188 18.09 0.59 25.17
C ALA A 188 19.36 0.88 25.97
N ARG A 189 20.21 -0.14 26.15
CA ARG A 189 21.46 -0.05 26.93
C ARG A 189 22.66 -0.61 26.18
N LEU A 190 23.76 0.16 26.14
CA LEU A 190 25.06 -0.27 25.62
C LEU A 190 26.16 0.20 26.57
N GLY A 191 26.78 -0.74 27.29
CA GLY A 191 27.70 -0.40 28.38
C GLY A 191 26.99 0.38 29.50
N GLU A 192 27.46 1.59 29.79
CA GLU A 192 26.85 2.49 30.79
C GLU A 192 25.76 3.40 30.21
N GLU A 193 25.72 3.56 28.88
CA GLU A 193 24.76 4.45 28.22
C GLU A 193 23.36 3.80 28.20
N ARG A 194 22.34 4.61 28.51
CA ARG A 194 20.92 4.21 28.55
C ARG A 194 20.05 5.26 27.86
N LEU A 195 19.11 4.81 27.04
CA LEU A 195 18.14 5.66 26.36
C LEU A 195 16.75 5.04 26.52
N GLU A 196 15.82 5.79 27.12
CA GLU A 196 14.42 5.40 27.26
C GLU A 196 13.56 6.02 26.15
N PHE A 197 12.53 5.30 25.70
CA PHE A 197 11.57 5.79 24.72
C PHE A 197 10.20 5.12 24.88
N ASP A 198 9.15 5.94 24.79
CA ASP A 198 7.76 5.53 24.97
C ASP A 198 6.97 5.62 23.65
N LEU A 199 6.51 4.47 23.16
CA LEU A 199 5.73 4.37 21.94
C LEU A 199 4.23 4.66 22.14
N ASN A 200 3.80 4.93 23.39
CA ASN A 200 2.40 5.23 23.69
C ASN A 200 2.01 6.63 23.20
N LEU A 201 0.80 6.74 22.66
CA LEU A 201 0.18 8.03 22.38
C LEU A 201 -0.55 8.56 23.62
N THR A 202 -0.30 9.82 23.98
CA THR A 202 -1.15 10.54 24.93
C THR A 202 -2.57 10.73 24.35
N PRO A 203 -3.60 11.00 25.18
CA PRO A 203 -4.97 11.17 24.69
C PRO A 203 -5.15 12.24 23.59
N LEU A 204 -4.26 13.24 23.55
CA LEU A 204 -4.28 14.34 22.59
C LEU A 204 -3.41 14.08 21.34
N GLN A 205 -2.57 13.05 21.36
CA GLN A 205 -1.71 12.71 20.23
C GLN A 205 -2.41 11.78 19.25
N ARG A 206 -2.03 11.94 17.98
CA ARG A 206 -2.38 11.07 16.86
C ARG A 206 -1.13 10.89 16.01
N TYR A 207 -1.05 9.79 15.27
CA TYR A 207 -0.08 9.70 14.17
C TYR A 207 -0.37 10.79 13.14
N GLN A 208 0.66 11.26 12.44
CA GLN A 208 0.56 12.43 11.57
C GLN A 208 1.12 12.11 10.18
N PRO A 209 0.50 12.63 9.11
CA PRO A 209 1.05 12.52 7.76
C PRO A 209 2.35 13.32 7.63
N THR A 210 3.18 12.94 6.66
CA THR A 210 4.42 13.66 6.34
C THR A 210 4.17 14.90 5.48
N TYR A 211 2.95 15.11 5.03
CA TYR A 211 2.55 16.21 4.14
C TYR A 211 1.55 17.14 4.82
N SER A 212 1.34 18.30 4.22
CA SER A 212 0.30 19.25 4.62
C SER A 212 -0.54 19.61 3.41
N LEU A 213 -1.85 19.66 3.60
CA LEU A 213 -2.80 19.86 2.52
C LEU A 213 -3.48 21.23 2.63
N PRO A 214 -3.76 21.91 1.51
CA PRO A 214 -4.64 23.07 1.52
C PRO A 214 -6.09 22.65 1.75
N TRP A 215 -6.93 23.57 2.23
CA TRP A 215 -8.38 23.37 2.12
C TRP A 215 -8.82 23.51 0.67
N ARG A 216 -9.72 22.64 0.19
CA ARG A 216 -10.25 22.66 -1.17
C ARG A 216 -11.77 22.45 -1.15
N PRO A 217 -12.57 23.32 -1.83
CA PRO A 217 -14.00 23.10 -1.95
C PRO A 217 -14.29 21.93 -2.89
N LEU A 218 -15.39 21.22 -2.65
CA LEU A 218 -15.88 20.21 -3.59
C LEU A 218 -16.53 20.87 -4.82
N PRO A 219 -16.37 20.27 -6.01
CA PRO A 219 -17.08 20.72 -7.19
C PRO A 219 -18.58 20.42 -7.09
N GLN A 220 -19.38 21.19 -7.83
CA GLN A 220 -20.78 20.89 -8.07
C GLN A 220 -20.91 20.02 -9.33
N GLY A 221 -21.80 19.04 -9.28
CA GLY A 221 -22.10 18.16 -10.40
C GLY A 221 -22.77 16.87 -9.96
N ARG A 222 -23.45 16.19 -10.88
CA ARG A 222 -24.02 14.86 -10.64
C ARG A 222 -22.99 13.74 -10.75
N PHE A 223 -21.89 13.96 -11.46
CA PHE A 223 -20.74 13.06 -11.45
C PHE A 223 -19.43 13.84 -11.57
N ALA A 224 -18.58 13.75 -10.54
CA ALA A 224 -17.25 14.33 -10.55
C ALA A 224 -16.22 13.38 -9.94
N VAL A 225 -14.97 13.50 -10.39
CA VAL A 225 -13.80 12.80 -9.84
C VAL A 225 -12.91 13.86 -9.20
N VAL A 226 -12.67 13.73 -7.89
CA VAL A 226 -11.72 14.55 -7.11
C VAL A 226 -10.48 13.70 -6.80
N HIS A 227 -9.29 14.26 -6.98
CA HIS A 227 -8.03 13.55 -6.79
C HIS A 227 -7.48 13.77 -5.39
N LEU A 228 -7.29 12.69 -4.65
CA LEU A 228 -6.80 12.75 -3.26
C LEU A 228 -5.27 12.67 -3.19
N GLY A 229 -4.65 11.96 -4.12
CA GLY A 229 -3.21 11.80 -4.17
C GLY A 229 -2.77 11.12 -5.45
N ASP A 230 -1.50 11.34 -5.77
CA ASP A 230 -0.78 10.74 -6.91
C ASP A 230 0.60 10.19 -6.47
N GLY A 231 0.91 10.22 -5.17
CA GLY A 231 2.13 9.65 -4.61
C GLY A 231 2.06 8.13 -4.52
N ASP A 232 3.19 7.46 -4.59
CA ASP A 232 3.32 6.06 -4.21
C ASP A 232 3.56 5.93 -2.68
N GLY A 233 3.78 4.71 -2.19
CA GLY A 233 4.15 4.48 -0.79
C GLY A 233 5.55 4.99 -0.37
N TRP A 234 6.33 5.60 -1.27
CA TRP A 234 7.64 6.22 -1.00
C TRP A 234 7.61 7.76 -1.01
N ASP A 235 6.54 8.38 -1.51
CA ASP A 235 6.39 9.84 -1.60
C ASP A 235 6.05 10.46 -0.23
N ASP A 236 6.98 11.25 0.32
CA ASP A 236 6.83 11.91 1.61
C ASP A 236 6.11 13.27 1.55
N LYS A 237 5.78 13.76 0.36
CA LYS A 237 5.24 15.10 0.10
C LYS A 237 3.78 15.09 -0.33
N ARG A 238 3.29 13.98 -0.86
CA ARG A 238 1.91 13.85 -1.37
C ARG A 238 1.21 12.66 -0.73
N PRO A 239 -0.13 12.72 -0.60
CA PRO A 239 -0.92 11.54 -0.26
C PRO A 239 -0.71 10.43 -1.29
N CYS A 240 -0.85 9.19 -0.82
CA CYS A 240 -0.87 8.02 -1.68
C CYS A 240 -2.00 8.12 -2.71
N LEU A 241 -1.83 7.40 -3.82
CA LEU A 241 -2.80 7.37 -4.90
C LEU A 241 -4.21 7.05 -4.37
N GLY A 242 -5.15 7.92 -4.69
CA GLY A 242 -6.55 7.74 -4.33
C GLY A 242 -7.45 8.75 -5.03
N SER A 243 -8.73 8.40 -5.13
CA SER A 243 -9.73 9.24 -5.77
C SER A 243 -11.04 9.25 -5.00
N LEU A 244 -11.78 10.35 -5.09
CA LEU A 244 -13.12 10.50 -4.55
C LEU A 244 -14.10 10.71 -5.70
N LEU A 245 -15.07 9.81 -5.82
CA LEU A 245 -16.18 9.90 -6.77
C LEU A 245 -17.36 10.56 -6.09
N LEU A 246 -17.79 11.71 -6.63
CA LEU A 246 -19.03 12.37 -6.25
C LEU A 246 -20.11 11.96 -7.24
N VAL A 247 -21.15 11.27 -6.78
CA VAL A 247 -22.25 10.77 -7.61
C VAL A 247 -23.59 11.19 -7.00
N GLY A 248 -24.14 12.30 -7.48
CA GLY A 248 -25.22 13.01 -6.80
C GLY A 248 -24.80 13.39 -5.37
N GLU A 249 -25.57 12.94 -4.38
CA GLU A 249 -25.26 13.17 -2.96
C GLU A 249 -24.33 12.09 -2.36
N LYS A 250 -24.02 11.04 -3.12
CA LYS A 250 -23.19 9.92 -2.65
C LYS A 250 -21.72 10.19 -2.93
N ARG A 251 -20.88 9.73 -2.01
CA ARG A 251 -19.42 9.89 -2.09
C ARG A 251 -18.77 8.52 -1.96
N TYR A 252 -17.93 8.15 -2.92
CA TYR A 252 -17.22 6.88 -2.91
C TYR A 252 -15.72 7.13 -2.99
N LEU A 253 -14.96 6.50 -2.10
CA LEU A 253 -13.51 6.44 -2.22
C LEU A 253 -13.11 5.35 -3.22
N VAL A 254 -12.03 5.58 -3.94
CA VAL A 254 -11.24 4.55 -4.62
C VAL A 254 -9.90 4.55 -3.91
N ASP A 255 -9.67 3.47 -3.16
CA ASP A 255 -8.60 3.27 -2.17
C ASP A 255 -8.65 4.21 -0.95
N ALA A 256 -8.02 3.74 0.13
CA ALA A 256 -7.98 4.36 1.45
C ALA A 256 -6.55 4.29 2.02
N GLY A 257 -5.63 4.98 1.35
CA GLY A 257 -4.24 5.12 1.81
C GLY A 257 -4.11 5.77 3.19
N PRO A 258 -2.89 5.79 3.76
CA PRO A 258 -2.60 6.37 5.07
C PRO A 258 -3.18 7.78 5.23
N PHE A 259 -3.81 8.02 6.38
CA PHE A 259 -4.41 9.31 6.76
C PHE A 259 -5.56 9.81 5.86
N VAL A 260 -6.25 8.92 5.13
CA VAL A 260 -7.39 9.29 4.27
C VAL A 260 -8.46 10.13 4.99
N SER A 261 -8.72 9.90 6.28
CA SER A 261 -9.68 10.69 7.06
C SER A 261 -9.24 12.16 7.24
N GLU A 262 -7.94 12.42 7.39
CA GLU A 262 -7.42 13.79 7.41
C GLU A 262 -7.51 14.42 6.01
N ASN A 263 -7.25 13.65 4.96
CA ASN A 263 -7.41 14.12 3.57
C ASN A 263 -8.85 14.55 3.28
N LEU A 264 -9.84 13.77 3.73
CA LEU A 264 -11.27 14.09 3.60
C LEU A 264 -11.63 15.39 4.34
N LYS A 265 -11.08 15.61 5.52
CA LYS A 265 -11.31 16.85 6.31
C LYS A 265 -10.83 18.09 5.57
N HIS A 266 -9.73 18.01 4.81
CA HIS A 266 -9.26 19.10 3.96
C HIS A 266 -10.18 19.37 2.74
N LEU A 267 -11.08 18.45 2.40
CA LEU A 267 -12.18 18.64 1.45
C LEU A 267 -13.51 19.05 2.10
N GLY A 268 -13.51 19.24 3.43
CA GLY A 268 -14.74 19.50 4.19
C GLY A 268 -15.68 18.30 4.29
N ILE A 269 -15.17 17.07 4.14
CA ILE A 269 -15.94 15.83 4.22
C ILE A 269 -15.64 15.13 5.55
N GLY A 270 -16.69 14.80 6.30
CA GLY A 270 -16.58 13.90 7.45
C GLY A 270 -16.54 12.42 7.02
N PRO A 271 -15.83 11.53 7.74
CA PRO A 271 -15.78 10.09 7.44
C PRO A 271 -17.15 9.42 7.24
N GLN A 272 -18.17 9.85 7.99
CA GLN A 272 -19.53 9.32 7.93
C GLN A 272 -20.30 9.71 6.66
N GLU A 273 -19.81 10.68 5.91
CA GLU A 273 -20.39 11.11 4.63
C GLU A 273 -19.93 10.24 3.44
N VAL A 274 -18.97 9.34 3.67
CA VAL A 274 -18.50 8.38 2.67
C VAL A 274 -19.44 7.19 2.64
N GLU A 275 -20.07 6.96 1.49
CA GLU A 275 -21.03 5.86 1.29
C GLU A 275 -20.32 4.51 1.14
N GLY A 276 -19.18 4.50 0.44
CA GLY A 276 -18.45 3.28 0.17
C GLY A 276 -17.01 3.52 -0.26
N LEU A 277 -16.23 2.44 -0.17
CA LEU A 277 -14.84 2.35 -0.55
C LEU A 277 -14.71 1.25 -1.62
N PHE A 278 -14.39 1.64 -2.85
CA PHE A 278 -13.85 0.73 -3.85
C PHE A 278 -12.40 0.45 -3.51
N LEU A 279 -12.02 -0.81 -3.41
CA LEU A 279 -10.65 -1.21 -3.03
C LEU A 279 -9.98 -1.98 -4.18
N THR A 280 -8.88 -1.44 -4.70
CA THR A 280 -8.14 -2.01 -5.83
C THR A 280 -7.32 -3.22 -5.36
N HIS A 281 -6.58 -3.05 -4.28
CA HIS A 281 -5.74 -4.04 -3.62
C HIS A 281 -5.40 -3.60 -2.19
N VAL A 282 -4.50 -4.34 -1.53
CA VAL A 282 -4.21 -4.17 -0.10
C VAL A 282 -2.72 -4.00 0.20
N HIS A 283 -1.98 -3.25 -0.61
CA HIS A 283 -0.71 -2.65 -0.17
C HIS A 283 -0.96 -1.46 0.74
N ASP A 284 -0.05 -1.21 1.69
CA ASP A 284 -0.28 -0.25 2.77
C ASP A 284 -0.59 1.17 2.29
N ASP A 285 -0.10 1.58 1.13
CA ASP A 285 -0.41 2.85 0.48
C ASP A 285 -1.84 2.93 -0.10
N HIS A 286 -2.54 1.80 -0.26
CA HIS A 286 -3.92 1.72 -0.79
C HIS A 286 -4.97 1.39 0.27
N PHE A 287 -4.61 0.76 1.41
CA PHE A 287 -5.58 0.46 2.48
C PHE A 287 -5.13 0.90 3.88
N GLY A 288 -3.93 1.44 4.05
CA GLY A 288 -3.35 1.73 5.38
C GLY A 288 -4.18 2.68 6.25
N GLY A 289 -5.04 3.51 5.66
CA GLY A 289 -5.99 4.38 6.37
C GLY A 289 -7.39 3.78 6.56
N PHE A 290 -7.66 2.57 6.06
CA PHE A 290 -8.99 1.94 6.15
C PHE A 290 -9.41 1.72 7.61
N TYR A 291 -8.50 1.31 8.50
CA TYR A 291 -8.85 1.01 9.89
C TYR A 291 -9.42 2.25 10.61
N GLY A 292 -8.72 3.39 10.53
CA GLY A 292 -9.18 4.65 11.13
C GLY A 292 -10.46 5.18 10.47
N LEU A 293 -10.62 5.00 9.17
CA LEU A 293 -11.87 5.34 8.47
C LEU A 293 -13.03 4.46 8.94
N PHE A 294 -12.81 3.14 9.07
CA PHE A 294 -13.79 2.17 9.52
C PHE A 294 -14.24 2.41 10.97
N CYS A 295 -13.31 2.73 11.89
CA CYS A 295 -13.67 3.10 13.26
C CYS A 295 -14.60 4.33 13.32
N GLN A 296 -14.39 5.31 12.44
CA GLN A 296 -15.17 6.55 12.39
C GLN A 296 -16.47 6.41 11.58
N ASN A 297 -16.53 5.44 10.66
CA ASN A 297 -17.70 5.11 9.86
C ASN A 297 -17.91 3.58 9.77
N PRO A 298 -18.50 2.95 10.80
CA PRO A 298 -18.77 1.50 10.79
C PRO A 298 -19.79 1.04 9.73
N ARG A 299 -20.48 1.98 9.06
CA ARG A 299 -21.45 1.69 7.99
C ARG A 299 -20.83 1.74 6.59
N LEU A 300 -19.54 2.07 6.48
CA LEU A 300 -18.83 2.15 5.23
C LEU A 300 -18.93 0.83 4.46
N LYS A 301 -19.46 0.89 3.23
CA LYS A 301 -19.53 -0.27 2.34
C LYS A 301 -18.17 -0.50 1.70
N VAL A 302 -17.63 -1.71 1.82
CA VAL A 302 -16.41 -2.11 1.10
C VAL A 302 -16.84 -2.81 -0.20
N LEU A 303 -16.61 -2.14 -1.33
CA LEU A 303 -16.93 -2.62 -2.67
C LEU A 303 -15.68 -3.17 -3.33
N ALA A 304 -15.57 -4.49 -3.42
CA ALA A 304 -14.37 -5.14 -3.96
C ALA A 304 -14.72 -6.49 -4.57
N THR A 305 -13.79 -7.05 -5.35
CA THR A 305 -13.90 -8.46 -5.73
C THR A 305 -13.64 -9.34 -4.50
N THR A 306 -14.17 -10.57 -4.48
CA THR A 306 -14.01 -11.49 -3.34
C THR A 306 -12.54 -11.79 -3.05
N ARG A 307 -11.66 -11.82 -4.08
CA ARG A 307 -10.20 -11.97 -3.92
C ARG A 307 -9.62 -10.87 -3.04
N ILE A 308 -9.88 -9.60 -3.38
CA ILE A 308 -9.37 -8.45 -2.62
C ILE A 308 -9.92 -8.46 -1.20
N PHE A 309 -11.21 -8.75 -1.03
CA PHE A 309 -11.82 -8.80 0.28
C PHE A 309 -11.23 -9.90 1.18
N LEU A 310 -10.94 -11.10 0.65
CA LEU A 310 -10.27 -12.13 1.44
C LEU A 310 -8.85 -11.73 1.84
N THR A 311 -8.08 -11.11 0.94
CA THR A 311 -6.73 -10.63 1.29
C THR A 311 -6.81 -9.56 2.38
N LEU A 312 -7.80 -8.66 2.33
CA LEU A 312 -8.08 -7.67 3.37
C LEU A 312 -8.33 -8.33 4.74
N LEU A 313 -9.21 -9.34 4.79
CA LEU A 313 -9.52 -10.07 6.04
C LEU A 313 -8.26 -10.74 6.61
N LYS A 314 -7.44 -11.35 5.75
CA LYS A 314 -6.18 -12.01 6.16
C LYS A 314 -5.15 -11.02 6.69
N LYS A 315 -4.95 -9.89 6.00
CA LYS A 315 -4.04 -8.84 6.48
C LYS A 315 -4.51 -8.27 7.82
N TYR A 316 -5.79 -8.00 8.00
CA TYR A 316 -6.29 -7.51 9.29
C TYR A 316 -6.24 -8.56 10.40
N ALA A 317 -6.49 -9.83 10.08
CA ALA A 317 -6.32 -10.90 11.05
C ALA A 317 -4.87 -10.98 11.54
N ALA A 318 -3.92 -10.89 10.61
CA ALA A 318 -2.49 -10.88 10.88
C ALA A 318 -2.05 -9.64 11.68
N LEU A 319 -2.55 -8.44 11.34
CA LEU A 319 -2.21 -7.19 12.04
C LEU A 319 -2.77 -7.10 13.47
N THR A 320 -3.98 -7.63 13.70
CA THR A 320 -4.73 -7.37 14.93
C THR A 320 -4.82 -8.58 15.86
N GLY A 321 -4.40 -9.76 15.41
CA GLY A 321 -4.56 -11.02 16.12
C GLY A 321 -6.02 -11.48 16.26
N LYS A 322 -6.98 -10.82 15.59
CA LYS A 322 -8.38 -11.22 15.56
C LYS A 322 -8.61 -12.23 14.42
N PRO A 323 -9.47 -13.24 14.59
CA PRO A 323 -9.75 -14.20 13.50
C PRO A 323 -10.46 -13.52 12.32
N GLU A 324 -10.31 -14.05 11.10
CA GLU A 324 -10.97 -13.50 9.89
C GLU A 324 -12.49 -13.32 10.06
N ALA A 325 -13.16 -14.22 10.80
CA ALA A 325 -14.59 -14.13 11.08
C ALA A 325 -14.98 -12.84 11.83
N TYR A 326 -14.14 -12.37 12.75
CA TYR A 326 -14.36 -11.11 13.48
C TYR A 326 -14.51 -9.92 12.53
N TRP A 327 -13.67 -9.88 11.50
CA TRP A 327 -13.66 -8.84 10.48
C TRP A 327 -14.79 -9.01 9.48
N ARG A 328 -15.04 -10.24 9.03
CA ARG A 328 -16.12 -10.57 8.10
C ARG A 328 -17.50 -10.15 8.60
N GLU A 329 -17.76 -10.28 9.90
CA GLU A 329 -19.02 -9.89 10.53
C GLU A 329 -19.20 -8.38 10.69
N ARG A 330 -18.10 -7.61 10.65
CA ARG A 330 -18.09 -6.17 10.95
C ARG A 330 -17.96 -5.29 9.72
N ILE A 331 -17.28 -5.78 8.69
CA ILE A 331 -17.10 -5.04 7.45
C ILE A 331 -18.35 -5.24 6.57
N ALA A 332 -19.01 -4.14 6.19
CA ALA A 332 -20.13 -4.17 5.27
C ALA A 332 -19.64 -4.43 3.83
N PHE A 333 -19.39 -5.69 3.51
CA PHE A 333 -18.88 -6.11 2.20
C PHE A 333 -19.98 -6.13 1.13
N VAL A 334 -19.68 -5.52 -0.02
CA VAL A 334 -20.50 -5.55 -1.23
C VAL A 334 -19.66 -6.20 -2.35
N PRO A 335 -19.88 -7.48 -2.68
CA PRO A 335 -19.10 -8.16 -3.71
C PRO A 335 -19.36 -7.56 -5.09
N LEU A 336 -18.29 -7.36 -5.85
CA LEU A 336 -18.35 -6.98 -7.25
C LEU A 336 -17.95 -8.16 -8.13
N VAL A 337 -18.73 -8.41 -9.18
CA VAL A 337 -18.47 -9.46 -10.17
C VAL A 337 -17.39 -8.98 -11.16
N PRO A 338 -16.23 -9.66 -11.24
CA PRO A 338 -15.17 -9.36 -12.21
C PRO A 338 -15.68 -9.35 -13.66
N GLY A 339 -15.23 -8.38 -14.46
CA GLY A 339 -15.55 -8.27 -15.88
C GLY A 339 -16.95 -7.74 -16.20
N GLU A 340 -17.84 -7.57 -15.22
CA GLU A 340 -19.21 -7.09 -15.41
C GLU A 340 -19.42 -5.67 -14.88
N TRP A 341 -20.43 -4.96 -15.43
CA TRP A 341 -20.86 -3.66 -14.89
C TRP A 341 -21.77 -3.88 -13.69
N ASN A 342 -21.23 -3.69 -12.49
CA ASN A 342 -21.94 -3.81 -11.23
C ASN A 342 -22.64 -2.49 -10.89
N ARG A 343 -23.94 -2.53 -10.63
CA ARG A 343 -24.71 -1.32 -10.29
C ARG A 343 -24.61 -0.98 -8.81
N VAL A 344 -24.16 0.24 -8.52
CA VAL A 344 -23.98 0.82 -7.19
C VAL A 344 -24.75 2.15 -7.13
N GLY A 345 -26.07 2.04 -6.96
CA GLY A 345 -26.96 3.20 -7.10
C GLY A 345 -26.96 3.74 -8.53
N ALA A 346 -26.61 5.02 -8.70
CA ALA A 346 -26.48 5.67 -10.02
C ALA A 346 -25.11 5.45 -10.69
N LEU A 347 -24.14 4.90 -9.95
CA LEU A 347 -22.81 4.53 -10.45
C LEU A 347 -22.83 3.09 -10.94
N GLU A 348 -22.17 2.80 -12.05
CA GLU A 348 -21.81 1.44 -12.44
C GLU A 348 -20.29 1.28 -12.40
N ALA A 349 -19.81 0.19 -11.80
CA ALA A 349 -18.40 -0.12 -11.65
C ALA A 349 -18.07 -1.47 -12.27
N ARG A 350 -17.03 -1.53 -13.09
CA ARG A 350 -16.51 -2.73 -13.72
C ARG A 350 -15.11 -3.05 -13.19
N PRO A 351 -14.99 -3.99 -12.25
CA PRO A 351 -13.68 -4.47 -11.80
C PRO A 351 -13.04 -5.39 -12.85
N LEU A 352 -11.75 -5.21 -13.10
CA LEU A 352 -10.96 -6.00 -14.03
C LEU A 352 -9.66 -6.44 -13.36
N PRO A 353 -9.13 -7.64 -13.63
CA PRO A 353 -7.88 -8.08 -13.02
C PRO A 353 -6.68 -7.29 -13.58
N SER A 354 -5.66 -7.09 -12.76
CA SER A 354 -4.34 -6.57 -13.17
C SER A 354 -3.24 -7.62 -12.98
N ALA A 355 -2.13 -7.47 -13.70
CA ALA A 355 -0.88 -8.18 -13.40
C ALA A 355 -0.08 -7.36 -12.38
N HIS A 356 0.03 -7.87 -11.16
CA HIS A 356 0.74 -7.24 -10.06
C HIS A 356 1.21 -8.33 -9.05
N PRO A 357 2.22 -8.09 -8.18
CA PRO A 357 2.70 -9.08 -7.21
C PRO A 357 1.63 -9.58 -6.23
N ILE A 358 0.61 -8.77 -5.94
CA ILE A 358 -0.55 -9.16 -5.13
C ILE A 358 -1.83 -9.14 -5.97
N ASP A 359 -2.92 -9.66 -5.40
CA ASP A 359 -4.23 -9.58 -6.03
C ASP A 359 -4.64 -8.10 -6.22
N THR A 360 -4.76 -7.68 -7.48
CA THR A 360 -5.07 -6.28 -7.84
C THR A 360 -6.21 -6.19 -8.85
N THR A 361 -7.09 -5.21 -8.62
CA THR A 361 -8.28 -4.91 -9.43
C THR A 361 -8.20 -3.48 -9.97
N LEU A 362 -8.31 -3.34 -11.29
CA LEU A 362 -8.56 -2.07 -11.97
C LEU A 362 -10.05 -1.77 -11.94
N PHE A 363 -10.42 -0.49 -11.89
CA PHE A 363 -11.82 -0.09 -11.97
C PHE A 363 -12.09 0.80 -13.16
N LEU A 364 -13.12 0.43 -13.93
CA LEU A 364 -13.80 1.36 -14.83
C LEU A 364 -15.14 1.75 -14.20
N PHE A 365 -15.42 3.03 -14.17
CA PHE A 365 -16.65 3.60 -13.63
C PHE A 365 -17.43 4.28 -14.74
N ARG A 366 -18.76 4.24 -14.64
CA ARG A 366 -19.61 5.06 -15.50
C ARG A 366 -20.87 5.53 -14.80
N VAL A 367 -21.33 6.71 -15.19
CA VAL A 367 -22.62 7.29 -14.80
C VAL A 367 -23.34 7.73 -16.07
N ASN A 368 -24.65 7.47 -16.15
CA ASN A 368 -25.45 7.92 -17.28
C ASN A 368 -25.64 9.45 -17.22
N GLY A 369 -25.20 10.16 -18.26
CA GLY A 369 -25.31 11.60 -18.41
C GLY A 369 -26.11 11.99 -19.64
N GLU A 370 -26.10 13.29 -19.96
CA GLU A 370 -26.62 13.77 -21.24
C GLU A 370 -25.68 13.29 -22.37
N GLY A 371 -26.25 12.70 -23.42
CA GLY A 371 -25.47 12.16 -24.55
C GLY A 371 -24.82 10.79 -24.30
N GLY A 372 -25.12 10.12 -23.19
CA GLY A 372 -24.69 8.74 -22.91
C GLY A 372 -23.86 8.60 -21.63
N TYR A 373 -23.16 7.48 -21.51
CA TYR A 373 -22.31 7.20 -20.35
C TYR A 373 -21.09 8.12 -20.32
N LYS A 374 -20.81 8.65 -19.13
CA LYS A 374 -19.55 9.31 -18.79
C LYS A 374 -18.69 8.38 -17.97
N THR A 375 -17.41 8.29 -18.31
CA THR A 375 -16.53 7.19 -17.91
C THR A 375 -15.27 7.67 -17.22
N TYR A 376 -14.87 6.94 -16.17
CA TYR A 376 -13.62 7.16 -15.45
C TYR A 376 -12.88 5.84 -15.26
N GLY A 377 -11.62 5.78 -15.67
CA GLY A 377 -10.73 4.64 -15.42
C GLY A 377 -9.74 4.94 -14.32
N HIS A 378 -9.66 4.04 -13.34
CA HIS A 378 -8.67 4.06 -12.27
C HIS A 378 -7.78 2.82 -12.41
N LEU A 379 -6.64 3.00 -13.09
CA LEU A 379 -5.70 1.96 -13.44
C LEU A 379 -4.43 2.12 -12.59
N THR A 380 -4.51 1.74 -11.32
CA THR A 380 -3.36 1.75 -10.39
C THR A 380 -2.66 0.40 -10.37
N ASP A 381 -1.38 0.41 -10.04
CA ASP A 381 -0.56 -0.77 -9.76
C ASP A 381 -0.62 -1.78 -10.91
N ILE A 382 -0.37 -1.24 -12.10
CA ILE A 382 -0.39 -1.96 -13.37
C ILE A 382 1.04 -2.32 -13.78
N ALA A 383 1.23 -3.49 -14.41
CA ALA A 383 2.50 -3.77 -15.07
C ALA A 383 2.59 -3.03 -16.42
N ASN A 384 3.76 -2.46 -16.71
CA ASN A 384 4.05 -1.91 -18.04
C ASN A 384 4.17 -3.02 -19.11
N LEU A 385 3.96 -2.64 -20.37
CA LEU A 385 3.92 -3.57 -21.50
C LEU A 385 5.25 -4.32 -21.70
N LYS A 386 6.37 -3.67 -21.38
CA LYS A 386 7.69 -4.32 -21.44
C LYS A 386 7.79 -5.47 -20.44
N VAL A 387 7.32 -5.29 -19.20
CA VAL A 387 7.29 -6.35 -18.18
C VAL A 387 6.34 -7.48 -18.60
N LEU A 388 5.12 -7.15 -19.05
CA LEU A 388 4.16 -8.16 -19.52
C LEU A 388 4.74 -9.04 -20.64
N SER A 389 5.42 -8.43 -21.62
CA SER A 389 6.06 -9.15 -22.72
C SER A 389 7.17 -10.11 -22.27
N GLN A 390 7.83 -9.83 -21.13
CA GLN A 390 8.85 -10.72 -20.56
C GLN A 390 8.24 -11.97 -19.91
N PHE A 391 6.98 -11.91 -19.46
CA PHE A 391 6.31 -13.04 -18.82
C PHE A 391 5.87 -14.09 -19.84
N ALA A 392 5.46 -13.67 -21.04
CA ALA A 392 4.93 -14.56 -22.08
C ALA A 392 5.85 -15.76 -22.41
N GLY A 393 7.18 -15.60 -22.28
CA GLY A 393 8.15 -16.66 -22.54
C GLY A 393 8.39 -17.66 -21.38
N ASN A 394 7.89 -17.39 -20.18
CA ASN A 394 8.29 -18.08 -18.95
C ASN A 394 7.12 -18.75 -18.19
N LEU A 395 5.91 -18.73 -18.75
CA LEU A 395 4.70 -19.26 -18.11
C LEU A 395 4.38 -20.67 -18.58
N LYS A 396 3.73 -21.48 -17.73
CA LYS A 396 3.37 -22.86 -18.08
C LYS A 396 2.11 -22.92 -18.93
N ALA A 397 1.25 -21.89 -18.83
CA ALA A 397 0.04 -21.73 -19.64
C ALA A 397 0.13 -20.51 -20.57
N PRO A 398 1.02 -20.51 -21.59
CA PRO A 398 1.29 -19.33 -22.44
C PRO A 398 0.03 -18.82 -23.15
N GLU A 399 -0.81 -19.69 -23.72
CA GLU A 399 -2.06 -19.27 -24.38
C GLU A 399 -3.07 -18.59 -23.44
N ALA A 400 -3.12 -19.00 -22.17
CA ALA A 400 -4.01 -18.39 -21.19
C ALA A 400 -3.49 -17.00 -20.79
N PHE A 401 -2.18 -16.86 -20.65
CA PHE A 401 -1.55 -15.58 -20.41
C PHE A 401 -1.66 -14.64 -21.60
N GLU A 402 -1.46 -15.11 -22.83
CA GLU A 402 -1.62 -14.29 -24.04
C GLU A 402 -3.03 -13.69 -24.13
N ARG A 403 -4.08 -14.47 -23.82
CA ARG A 403 -5.45 -13.95 -23.74
C ARG A 403 -5.60 -12.89 -22.65
N PHE A 404 -5.10 -13.17 -21.45
CA PHE A 404 -5.13 -12.24 -20.34
C PHE A 404 -4.39 -10.93 -20.65
N GLU A 405 -3.20 -11.01 -21.25
CA GLU A 405 -2.38 -9.88 -21.66
C GLU A 405 -3.11 -9.05 -22.73
N GLN A 406 -3.71 -9.70 -23.73
CA GLN A 406 -4.51 -9.03 -24.75
C GLN A 406 -5.70 -8.28 -24.15
N GLU A 407 -6.47 -8.93 -23.27
CA GLU A 407 -7.59 -8.29 -22.56
C GLU A 407 -7.12 -7.10 -21.71
N LEU A 408 -5.99 -7.23 -21.01
CA LEU A 408 -5.41 -6.14 -20.22
C LEU A 408 -4.95 -4.96 -21.10
N ILE A 409 -4.31 -5.24 -22.24
CA ILE A 409 -3.91 -4.22 -23.23
C ILE A 409 -5.13 -3.51 -23.83
N GLU A 410 -6.21 -4.23 -24.10
CA GLU A 410 -7.47 -3.63 -24.54
C GLU A 410 -8.02 -2.65 -23.51
N VAL A 411 -7.96 -3.02 -22.22
CA VAL A 411 -8.35 -2.12 -21.11
C VAL A 411 -7.44 -0.89 -21.07
N TYR A 412 -6.12 -1.06 -21.21
CA TYR A 412 -5.18 0.05 -21.23
C TYR A 412 -5.46 1.01 -22.39
N ARG A 413 -5.88 0.50 -23.55
CA ARG A 413 -6.13 1.30 -24.77
C ARG A 413 -7.56 1.83 -24.89
N ALA A 414 -8.50 1.33 -24.08
CA ALA A 414 -9.91 1.70 -24.17
C ALA A 414 -10.11 3.22 -23.98
N PRO A 415 -10.79 3.93 -24.89
CA PRO A 415 -11.08 5.36 -24.71
C PRO A 415 -12.03 5.57 -23.53
N LEU A 416 -11.69 6.52 -22.66
CA LEU A 416 -12.50 6.95 -21.52
C LEU A 416 -12.60 8.47 -21.51
N ASP A 417 -13.55 9.07 -20.78
CA ASP A 417 -13.59 10.53 -20.61
C ASP A 417 -12.43 10.99 -19.72
N ILE A 418 -12.12 10.23 -18.66
CA ILE A 418 -10.94 10.42 -17.81
C ILE A 418 -10.27 9.08 -17.59
N LYS A 419 -8.96 9.02 -17.76
CA LYS A 419 -8.14 7.85 -17.45
C LYS A 419 -7.00 8.25 -16.52
N LYS A 420 -6.97 7.67 -15.32
CA LYS A 420 -5.87 7.80 -14.36
C LYS A 420 -5.06 6.52 -14.37
N VAL A 421 -3.75 6.63 -14.60
CA VAL A 421 -2.84 5.50 -14.77
C VAL A 421 -1.65 5.62 -13.82
N ASP A 422 -1.27 4.48 -13.26
CA ASP A 422 0.02 4.30 -12.58
C ASP A 422 1.16 4.36 -13.62
N VAL A 423 2.16 5.19 -13.32
CA VAL A 423 3.40 5.34 -14.10
C VAL A 423 4.65 5.32 -13.21
N GLY A 424 4.58 4.64 -12.06
CA GLY A 424 5.68 4.52 -11.09
C GLY A 424 6.92 3.82 -11.64
N GLY A 425 6.78 3.08 -12.76
CA GLY A 425 7.87 2.46 -13.49
C GLY A 425 8.48 1.22 -12.81
N GLY A 426 9.65 0.82 -13.31
CA GLY A 426 10.33 -0.38 -12.80
C GLY A 426 9.61 -1.68 -13.16
N PHE A 427 9.68 -2.66 -12.25
CA PHE A 427 9.22 -4.02 -12.54
C PHE A 427 7.77 -4.29 -12.14
N VAL A 428 7.19 -3.47 -11.26
CA VAL A 428 5.87 -3.73 -10.65
C VAL A 428 4.83 -2.64 -10.95
N HIS A 429 5.23 -1.54 -11.58
CA HIS A 429 4.38 -0.39 -11.93
C HIS A 429 4.42 -0.05 -13.43
N GLY A 430 3.49 0.82 -13.84
CA GLY A 430 3.25 1.18 -15.24
C GLY A 430 4.30 2.14 -15.80
N ASP A 431 4.25 2.37 -17.11
CA ASP A 431 5.10 3.33 -17.82
C ASP A 431 4.22 4.31 -18.60
N ALA A 432 4.44 5.61 -18.42
CA ALA A 432 3.69 6.66 -19.13
C ALA A 432 3.78 6.53 -20.66
N MET A 433 4.88 5.97 -21.18
CA MET A 433 5.06 5.76 -22.61
C MET A 433 4.09 4.73 -23.21
N ASP A 434 3.59 3.79 -22.41
CA ASP A 434 2.57 2.84 -22.86
C ASP A 434 1.24 3.54 -23.21
N PHE A 435 1.04 4.78 -22.72
CA PHE A 435 -0.14 5.60 -22.93
C PHE A 435 0.13 6.83 -23.83
N ALA A 436 1.27 6.89 -24.51
CA ALA A 436 1.66 8.06 -25.33
C ALA A 436 0.66 8.38 -26.46
N THR A 437 -0.05 7.37 -26.97
CA THR A 437 -1.08 7.48 -28.02
C THR A 437 -2.49 7.24 -27.50
N ASP A 438 -2.69 7.26 -26.17
CA ASP A 438 -4.00 7.02 -25.56
C ASP A 438 -5.05 7.97 -26.17
N PRO A 439 -6.27 7.50 -26.49
CA PRO A 439 -7.28 8.35 -27.13
C PRO A 439 -8.11 9.19 -26.15
N SER A 440 -8.01 8.97 -24.84
CA SER A 440 -8.82 9.67 -23.82
C SER A 440 -8.51 11.17 -23.81
N PRO A 441 -9.51 12.07 -23.71
CA PRO A 441 -9.25 13.50 -23.72
C PRO A 441 -8.53 13.97 -22.44
N VAL A 442 -8.74 13.28 -21.31
CA VAL A 442 -8.03 13.51 -20.05
C VAL A 442 -7.26 12.24 -19.67
N LEU A 443 -5.93 12.35 -19.66
CA LEU A 443 -5.01 11.31 -19.19
C LEU A 443 -4.26 11.86 -17.97
N LEU A 444 -4.34 11.16 -16.85
CA LEU A 444 -3.73 11.53 -15.58
C LEU A 444 -2.64 10.53 -15.22
N LEU A 445 -1.43 11.04 -14.99
CA LEU A 445 -0.25 10.25 -14.66
C LEU A 445 -0.04 10.28 -13.14
N SER A 446 0.02 9.11 -12.51
CA SER A 446 -0.04 8.99 -11.05
C SER A 446 0.83 7.84 -10.52
N HIS A 447 0.84 7.66 -9.20
CA HIS A 447 1.61 6.63 -8.49
C HIS A 447 3.13 6.81 -8.65
N THR A 448 3.64 8.01 -8.37
CA THR A 448 5.07 8.30 -8.48
C THR A 448 5.67 8.75 -7.15
N THR A 449 6.93 8.40 -6.90
CA THR A 449 7.66 8.90 -5.73
C THR A 449 7.90 10.40 -5.82
N ASP A 450 8.26 10.88 -7.02
CA ASP A 450 8.59 12.28 -7.28
C ASP A 450 7.57 12.91 -8.25
N PRO A 451 7.30 14.22 -8.14
CA PRO A 451 6.43 14.91 -9.09
C PRO A 451 6.95 14.82 -10.53
N ILE A 452 6.05 14.62 -11.48
CA ILE A 452 6.36 14.59 -12.91
C ILE A 452 6.44 16.02 -13.44
N PRO A 453 7.59 16.49 -13.94
CA PRO A 453 7.68 17.82 -14.52
C PRO A 453 6.74 17.99 -15.73
N PRO A 454 6.15 19.19 -15.93
CA PRO A 454 5.34 19.44 -17.12
C PRO A 454 6.12 19.20 -18.41
N GLY A 455 5.51 18.48 -19.36
CA GLY A 455 6.11 18.19 -20.67
C GLY A 455 7.12 17.04 -20.67
N THR A 456 7.33 16.34 -19.54
CA THR A 456 8.18 15.13 -19.50
C THR A 456 7.71 14.04 -20.46
N TYR A 457 6.38 13.90 -20.61
CA TYR A 457 5.77 12.89 -21.48
C TYR A 457 4.95 13.56 -22.58
N PRO A 458 4.80 12.89 -23.74
CA PRO A 458 4.07 13.45 -24.88
C PRO A 458 2.58 13.67 -24.61
N LYS A 459 2.01 12.93 -23.64
CA LYS A 459 0.62 13.03 -23.23
C LYS A 459 0.48 12.77 -21.73
N GLY A 460 -0.52 13.41 -21.15
CA GLY A 460 -0.91 13.22 -19.76
C GLY A 460 -0.34 14.29 -18.84
N VAL A 461 -0.99 14.48 -17.70
CA VAL A 461 -0.59 15.43 -16.67
C VAL A 461 -0.75 14.79 -15.30
N GLN A 462 0.00 15.28 -14.32
CA GLN A 462 -0.18 14.88 -12.94
C GLN A 462 -1.14 15.85 -12.23
N THR A 463 -1.91 15.36 -11.28
CA THR A 463 -2.87 16.16 -10.51
C THR A 463 -2.36 16.47 -9.10
N GLY A 464 -2.89 17.54 -8.53
CA GLY A 464 -2.71 17.88 -7.12
C GLY A 464 -3.90 17.46 -6.27
N PHE A 465 -3.69 17.47 -4.94
CA PHE A 465 -4.77 17.26 -3.99
C PHE A 465 -5.92 18.26 -4.19
N GLY A 466 -7.13 17.70 -4.37
CA GLY A 466 -8.38 18.42 -4.55
C GLY A 466 -8.61 18.94 -5.97
N ASP A 467 -7.71 18.70 -6.91
CA ASP A 467 -8.01 18.90 -8.33
C ASP A 467 -9.16 17.97 -8.73
N PHE A 468 -10.02 18.43 -9.63
CA PHE A 468 -11.23 17.69 -9.97
C PHE A 468 -11.62 17.82 -11.43
N HIS A 469 -12.47 16.89 -11.86
CA HIS A 469 -13.10 16.90 -13.17
C HIS A 469 -14.58 16.60 -13.02
N VAL A 470 -15.45 17.49 -13.52
CA VAL A 470 -16.89 17.29 -13.56
C VAL A 470 -17.26 16.65 -14.90
N LEU A 471 -17.77 15.43 -14.84
CA LEU A 471 -18.17 14.66 -16.02
C LEU A 471 -19.65 14.84 -16.36
N VAL A 472 -20.48 14.98 -15.33
CA VAL A 472 -21.91 15.25 -15.48
C VAL A 472 -22.26 16.46 -14.61
N PRO A 473 -22.59 17.61 -15.22
CA PRO A 473 -23.02 18.81 -14.49
C PRO A 473 -24.26 18.61 -13.63
#